data_AF-A0A2I2MBG5-F1
#
_entry.id   AF-A0A2I2MBG5-F1
#
_cell.length_a   1.000
_cell.length_b   1.000
_cell.length_c   1.000
_cell.angle_alpha   90.00
_cell.angle_beta   90.00
_cell.angle_gamma   90.00
#
_symmetry.space_group_name_H-M   'P 1'
#
loop_
_entity.id
_entity.type
_entity.pdbx_description
1 polymer ?
#
loop_
_entity_poly.entity_id
_entity_poly.type
_entity_poly.pdbx_seq_one_letter_code
_entity_poly.pdbx_strand_id
1 'polypeptide(L)'
;MFNSEFLVRIIIDVVLIGFVSVGFGSWLNYKYGKKLKELEPQTAEQILRKENYLNSKRDVFFEVIELINRRFASSEWNGPQVPNNRTIENTRPTEVEINSCYSKLNLYVDDKLILEKYPYLFSGDSNPVEIGDFMSLLRTDLGYGKSMIDSENYPYIFSND
;
A
#
# COMPACT_ATOMS: atom_id res chain seq x y z
N MET A 1 -22.00 70.20 -15.66
CA MET A 1 -22.17 69.69 -14.28
C MET A 1 -22.30 68.18 -14.37
N PHE A 2 -21.29 67.42 -13.94
CA PHE A 2 -21.43 65.98 -13.78
C PHE A 2 -22.30 65.73 -12.55
N ASN A 3 -23.45 65.06 -12.73
CA ASN A 3 -24.35 64.73 -11.63
C ASN A 3 -23.66 63.73 -10.71
N SER A 4 -23.60 64.04 -9.41
CA SER A 4 -23.02 63.19 -8.37
C SER A 4 -23.58 61.76 -8.38
N GLU A 5 -24.86 61.60 -8.77
CA GLU A 5 -25.52 60.30 -8.91
C GLU A 5 -24.87 59.39 -9.97
N PHE A 6 -24.32 59.96 -11.06
CA PHE A 6 -23.66 59.20 -12.11
C PHE A 6 -22.31 58.66 -11.65
N LEU A 7 -21.54 59.46 -10.90
CA LEU A 7 -20.27 59.04 -10.30
C LEU A 7 -20.45 57.95 -9.25
N VAL A 8 -21.49 58.06 -8.42
CA VAL A 8 -21.78 57.05 -7.38
C VAL A 8 -22.14 55.69 -7.99
N ARG A 9 -22.94 55.65 -9.06
CA ARG A 9 -23.26 54.40 -9.77
C ARG A 9 -22.02 53.72 -10.35
N ILE A 10 -21.15 54.47 -11.01
CA ILE A 10 -19.91 53.92 -11.59
C ILE A 10 -19.02 53.30 -10.50
N ILE A 11 -18.90 53.96 -9.35
CA ILE A 11 -18.11 53.44 -8.22
C ILE A 11 -18.70 52.14 -7.70
N ILE A 12 -20.03 52.07 -7.53
CA ILE A 12 -20.72 50.85 -7.06
C ILE A 12 -20.52 49.69 -8.04
N ASP A 13 -20.66 49.94 -9.35
CA ASP A 13 -20.50 48.91 -10.38
C ASP A 13 -19.06 48.38 -10.42
N VAL A 14 -18.05 49.24 -10.31
CA VAL A 14 -16.63 48.82 -10.27
C VAL A 14 -16.33 48.01 -9.01
N VAL A 15 -16.89 48.38 -7.85
CA VAL A 15 -16.73 47.63 -6.60
C VAL A 15 -17.39 46.25 -6.70
N LEU A 16 -18.59 46.16 -7.27
CA LEU A 16 -19.31 44.89 -7.48
C LEU A 16 -18.57 43.98 -8.44
N ILE A 17 -18.11 44.51 -9.57
CA ILE A 17 -17.33 43.74 -10.56
C ILE A 17 -16.02 43.24 -9.92
N GLY A 18 -15.34 44.09 -9.14
CA GLY A 18 -14.15 43.71 -8.38
C GLY A 18 -14.42 42.58 -7.37
N PHE A 19 -15.51 42.66 -6.61
CA PHE A 19 -15.89 41.62 -5.66
C PHE A 19 -16.22 40.29 -6.34
N VAL A 20 -16.97 40.32 -7.45
CA VAL A 20 -17.34 39.13 -8.21
C VAL A 20 -16.10 38.47 -8.83
N SER A 21 -15.18 39.25 -9.39
CA SER A 21 -13.97 38.72 -10.02
C SER A 21 -12.98 38.13 -9.00
N VAL A 22 -12.82 38.75 -7.83
CA VAL A 22 -12.03 38.17 -6.72
C VAL A 22 -12.67 36.89 -6.19
N GLY A 23 -13.99 36.90 -5.95
CA GLY A 23 -14.72 35.72 -5.47
C GLY A 23 -14.65 34.55 -6.46
N PHE A 24 -14.77 34.82 -7.75
CA PHE A 24 -14.66 33.82 -8.80
C PHE A 24 -13.24 33.26 -8.90
N GLY A 25 -12.20 34.11 -8.80
CA GLY A 25 -10.80 33.68 -8.75
C GLY A 25 -10.50 32.77 -7.56
N SER A 26 -10.94 33.15 -6.36
CA SER A 26 -10.80 32.32 -5.16
C SER A 26 -11.56 30.99 -5.25
N TRP A 27 -12.75 30.97 -5.84
CA TRP A 27 -13.53 29.76 -6.06
C TRP A 27 -12.85 28.79 -7.04
N LEU A 28 -12.33 29.30 -8.16
CA LEU A 28 -11.55 28.50 -9.10
C LEU A 28 -10.30 27.92 -8.43
N ASN A 29 -9.58 28.72 -7.64
CA ASN A 29 -8.37 28.27 -6.96
C ASN A 29 -8.68 27.21 -5.88
N TYR A 30 -9.80 27.34 -5.16
CA TYR A 30 -10.27 26.31 -4.23
C TYR A 30 -10.66 25.01 -4.96
N LYS A 31 -11.41 25.12 -6.07
CA LYS A 31 -11.93 23.97 -6.81
C LYS A 31 -10.86 23.21 -7.60
N TYR A 32 -9.93 23.94 -8.21
CA TYR A 32 -8.92 23.36 -9.11
C TYR A 32 -7.51 23.31 -8.50
N GLY A 33 -7.19 24.15 -7.52
CA GLY A 33 -5.89 24.12 -6.85
C GLY A 33 -5.63 22.83 -6.07
N LYS A 34 -6.70 22.17 -5.58
CA LYS A 34 -6.59 20.86 -4.93
C LYS A 34 -6.27 19.74 -5.94
N LYS A 35 -6.91 19.76 -7.11
CA LYS A 35 -6.64 18.81 -8.21
C LYS A 35 -5.25 19.01 -8.82
N LEU A 36 -4.77 20.25 -8.90
CA LEU A 36 -3.43 20.57 -9.42
C LEU A 36 -2.32 20.09 -8.49
N LYS A 37 -2.53 20.09 -7.17
CA LYS A 37 -1.58 19.48 -6.20
C LYS A 37 -1.52 17.96 -6.29
N GLU A 38 -2.60 17.31 -6.73
CA GLU A 38 -2.62 15.85 -6.96
C GLU A 38 -1.93 15.45 -8.29
N LEU A 39 -1.80 16.40 -9.23
CA LEU A 39 -1.13 16.22 -10.52
C LEU A 39 0.36 16.58 -10.49
N GLU A 40 0.93 16.88 -9.32
CA GLU A 40 2.36 17.18 -9.22
C GLU A 40 3.15 15.94 -9.68
N PRO A 41 4.05 16.07 -10.68
CA PRO A 41 4.77 14.92 -11.22
C PRO A 41 5.58 14.29 -10.10
N GLN A 42 5.35 13.01 -9.84
CA GLN A 42 6.17 12.27 -8.88
C GLN A 42 7.63 12.38 -9.32
N THR A 43 8.49 12.88 -8.45
CA THR A 43 9.90 13.00 -8.78
C THR A 43 10.49 11.60 -8.93
N ALA A 44 11.51 11.43 -9.77
CA ALA A 44 12.20 10.14 -9.93
C ALA A 44 12.65 9.56 -8.57
N GLU A 45 13.00 10.43 -7.62
CA GLU A 45 13.32 10.06 -6.24
C GLU A 45 12.12 9.45 -5.49
N GLN A 46 10.92 10.01 -5.63
CA GLN A 46 9.71 9.46 -5.00
C GLN A 46 9.33 8.10 -5.57
N ILE A 47 9.48 7.91 -6.89
CA ILE A 47 9.24 6.64 -7.56
C ILE A 47 10.23 5.59 -7.06
N LEU A 48 11.54 5.91 -7.06
CA LEU A 48 12.58 5.01 -6.56
C LEU A 48 12.38 4.64 -5.08
N ARG A 49 11.99 5.60 -4.23
CA ARG A 49 11.67 5.33 -2.82
C ARG A 49 10.49 4.36 -2.68
N LYS A 50 9.45 4.52 -3.49
CA LYS A 50 8.28 3.63 -3.48
C LYS A 50 8.64 2.23 -3.96
N GLU A 51 9.41 2.10 -5.02
CA GLU A 51 9.90 0.81 -5.53
C GLU A 51 10.78 0.11 -4.50
N ASN A 52 11.73 0.82 -3.90
CA ASN A 52 12.59 0.26 -2.85
C ASN A 52 11.77 -0.23 -1.66
N TYR A 53 10.77 0.53 -1.22
CA TYR A 53 9.87 0.11 -0.16
C TYR A 53 9.11 -1.17 -0.50
N LEU A 54 8.54 -1.26 -1.70
CA LEU A 54 7.80 -2.45 -2.15
C LEU A 54 8.72 -3.67 -2.29
N ASN A 55 9.95 -3.48 -2.75
CA ASN A 55 10.94 -4.55 -2.83
C ASN A 55 11.32 -5.05 -1.43
N SER A 56 11.62 -4.14 -0.49
CA SER A 56 11.90 -4.52 0.90
C SER A 56 10.72 -5.23 1.57
N LYS A 57 9.48 -4.79 1.31
CA LYS A 57 8.26 -5.47 1.79
C LYS A 57 8.17 -6.89 1.27
N ARG A 58 8.46 -7.11 -0.02
CA ARG A 58 8.50 -8.44 -0.64
C ARG A 58 9.57 -9.32 -0.01
N ASP A 59 10.77 -8.80 0.19
CA ASP A 59 11.89 -9.56 0.78
C ASP A 59 11.53 -10.07 2.18
N VAL A 60 10.93 -9.21 3.02
CA VAL A 60 10.45 -9.61 4.36
C VAL A 60 9.38 -10.69 4.27
N PHE A 61 8.48 -10.62 3.29
CA PHE A 61 7.44 -11.63 3.13
C PHE A 61 8.03 -12.97 2.69
N PHE A 62 9.03 -12.97 1.81
CA PHE A 62 9.74 -14.19 1.43
C PHE A 62 10.46 -14.84 2.63
N GLU A 63 11.13 -14.04 3.46
CA GLU A 63 11.81 -14.52 4.68
C GLU A 63 10.81 -15.18 5.64
N VAL A 64 9.64 -14.55 5.83
CA VAL A 64 8.55 -15.08 6.67
C VAL A 64 8.01 -16.40 6.11
N ILE A 65 7.80 -16.48 4.79
CA ILE A 65 7.33 -17.70 4.11
C ILE A 65 8.33 -18.83 4.28
N GLU A 66 9.62 -18.55 4.12
CA GLU A 66 10.70 -19.51 4.31
C GLU A 66 10.70 -20.04 5.75
N LEU A 67 10.57 -19.15 6.74
CA LEU A 67 10.52 -19.51 8.15
C LEU A 67 9.33 -20.43 8.48
N ILE A 68 8.16 -20.10 7.95
CA ILE A 68 6.96 -20.93 8.07
C ILE A 68 7.21 -22.30 7.43
N ASN A 69 7.72 -22.35 6.20
CA ASN A 69 8.01 -23.61 5.51
C ASN A 69 8.99 -24.49 6.32
N ARG A 70 10.04 -23.91 6.91
CA ARG A 70 10.97 -24.63 7.79
C ARG A 70 10.30 -25.18 9.04
N ARG A 71 9.35 -24.45 9.65
CA ARG A 71 8.57 -24.94 10.80
C ARG A 71 7.75 -26.19 10.46
N PHE A 72 7.16 -26.25 9.27
CA PHE A 72 6.35 -27.40 8.85
C PHE A 72 7.20 -28.55 8.31
N ALA A 73 8.28 -28.26 7.60
CA ALA A 73 9.21 -29.29 7.12
C ALA A 73 9.91 -30.02 8.27
N SER A 74 10.20 -29.33 9.37
CA SER A 74 10.73 -29.93 10.60
C SER A 74 9.70 -30.70 11.43
N SER A 75 8.42 -30.68 11.04
CA SER A 75 7.38 -31.47 11.73
C SER A 75 7.36 -32.90 11.21
N GLU A 76 7.13 -33.87 12.11
CA GLU A 76 7.07 -35.29 11.73
C GLU A 76 5.92 -35.52 10.73
N TRP A 77 6.28 -36.02 9.54
CA TRP A 77 5.32 -36.33 8.49
C TRP A 77 4.63 -37.68 8.77
N ASN A 78 3.33 -37.62 9.06
CA ASN A 78 2.49 -38.80 9.34
C ASN A 78 1.76 -39.34 8.10
N GLY A 79 2.09 -38.86 6.89
CA GLY A 79 1.43 -39.24 5.63
C GLY A 79 2.19 -40.32 4.83
N PRO A 80 1.74 -40.63 3.59
CA PRO A 80 2.44 -41.58 2.72
C PRO A 80 3.88 -41.15 2.46
N GLN A 81 4.82 -42.09 2.35
CA GLN A 81 6.23 -41.79 2.09
C GLN A 81 6.39 -40.85 0.89
N VAL A 82 6.99 -39.68 1.13
CA VAL A 82 7.32 -38.71 0.09
C VAL A 82 8.70 -39.08 -0.48
N PRO A 83 8.91 -39.02 -1.81
CA PRO A 83 10.21 -39.34 -2.41
C PRO A 83 11.35 -38.51 -1.81
N ASN A 84 12.45 -39.17 -1.45
CA ASN A 84 13.65 -38.62 -0.78
C ASN A 84 14.39 -37.47 -1.51
N ASN A 85 13.85 -36.96 -2.61
CA ASN A 85 14.54 -36.00 -3.48
C ASN A 85 14.31 -34.53 -3.13
N ARG A 86 13.70 -34.22 -1.97
CA ARG A 86 13.55 -32.85 -1.48
C ARG A 86 14.32 -32.68 -0.18
N THR A 87 15.56 -32.22 -0.28
CA THR A 87 16.31 -31.63 0.83
C THR A 87 15.64 -30.31 1.20
N ILE A 88 14.58 -30.37 2.00
CA ILE A 88 14.15 -29.21 2.76
C ILE A 88 15.09 -29.16 3.97
N GLU A 89 15.71 -28.01 4.23
CA GLU A 89 16.45 -27.83 5.48
C GLU A 89 15.47 -28.09 6.65
N ASN A 90 15.60 -29.26 7.27
CA ASN A 90 14.75 -29.70 8.38
C ASN A 90 15.06 -28.98 9.70
N THR A 91 15.76 -27.84 9.65
CA THR A 91 16.14 -27.08 10.83
C THR A 91 14.95 -26.24 11.27
N ARG A 92 14.38 -26.63 12.42
CA ARG A 92 13.29 -25.89 13.07
C ARG A 92 13.72 -24.43 13.29
N PRO A 93 12.85 -23.45 12.98
CA PRO A 93 13.13 -22.04 13.26
C PRO A 93 13.40 -21.79 14.74
N THR A 94 14.38 -20.93 15.01
CA THR A 94 14.71 -20.44 16.35
C THR A 94 13.80 -19.29 16.75
N GLU A 95 13.64 -19.06 18.05
CA GLU A 95 12.87 -17.92 18.58
C GLU A 95 13.43 -16.57 18.11
N VAL A 96 14.75 -16.48 17.93
CA VAL A 96 15.42 -15.27 17.44
C VAL A 96 15.02 -14.96 15.99
N GLU A 97 14.99 -15.97 15.12
CA GLU A 97 14.53 -15.80 13.73
C GLU A 97 13.05 -15.41 13.68
N ILE A 98 12.21 -16.08 14.48
CA ILE A 98 10.76 -15.79 14.57
C ILE A 98 10.52 -14.33 14.99
N ASN A 99 11.20 -13.88 16.05
CA ASN A 99 11.06 -12.52 16.57
C ASN A 99 11.67 -11.45 15.63
N SER A 100 12.73 -11.80 14.90
CA SER A 100 13.33 -10.91 13.90
C SER A 100 12.35 -10.67 12.74
N CYS A 101 11.76 -11.75 12.21
CA CYS A 101 10.72 -11.66 11.18
C CYS A 101 9.48 -10.91 11.66
N TYR A 102 9.04 -11.13 12.90
CA TYR A 102 7.93 -10.36 13.50
C TYR A 102 8.25 -8.86 13.57
N SER A 103 9.47 -8.50 14.00
CA SER A 103 9.90 -7.10 14.06
C SER A 103 9.95 -6.45 12.68
N LYS A 104 10.41 -7.17 11.66
CA LYS A 104 10.39 -6.71 10.26
C LYS A 104 8.96 -6.54 9.75
N LEU A 105 8.06 -7.49 10.01
CA LEU A 105 6.66 -7.40 9.61
C LEU A 105 5.98 -6.13 10.17
N ASN A 106 6.27 -5.76 11.42
CA ASN A 106 5.72 -4.53 12.03
C ASN A 106 6.06 -3.24 11.25
N LEU A 107 7.12 -3.24 10.42
CA LEU A 107 7.54 -2.08 9.63
C LEU A 107 6.89 -2.01 8.24
N TYR A 108 6.49 -3.16 7.69
CA TYR A 108 6.12 -3.28 6.28
C TYR A 108 4.68 -3.75 6.02
N VAL A 109 4.03 -4.31 7.03
CA VAL A 109 2.64 -4.79 6.93
C VAL A 109 1.67 -3.63 7.08
N ASP A 110 0.67 -3.57 6.19
CA ASP A 110 -0.44 -2.62 6.32
C ASP A 110 -1.63 -3.25 7.08
N ASP A 111 -1.90 -4.54 6.86
CA ASP A 111 -2.95 -5.31 7.52
C ASP A 111 -2.51 -5.90 8.88
N LYS A 112 -3.02 -5.33 9.97
CA LYS A 112 -2.73 -5.78 11.34
C LYS A 112 -3.11 -7.24 11.60
N LEU A 113 -4.02 -7.83 10.82
CA LEU A 113 -4.37 -9.25 10.94
C LEU A 113 -3.18 -10.17 10.67
N ILE A 114 -2.22 -9.75 9.83
CA ILE A 114 -0.98 -10.49 9.60
C ILE A 114 -0.15 -10.53 10.88
N LEU A 115 -0.03 -9.40 11.59
CA LEU A 115 0.72 -9.33 12.84
C LEU A 115 0.05 -10.17 13.93
N GLU A 116 -1.29 -10.15 14.00
CA GLU A 116 -2.04 -10.95 14.97
C GLU A 116 -1.88 -12.44 14.70
N LYS A 117 -1.98 -12.89 13.44
CA LYS A 117 -1.90 -14.32 13.09
C LYS A 117 -0.50 -14.90 13.14
N TYR A 118 0.54 -14.11 12.89
CA TYR A 118 1.91 -14.60 12.74
C TYR A 118 2.42 -15.42 13.93
N PRO A 119 2.29 -14.97 15.21
CA PRO A 119 2.77 -15.76 16.36
C PRO A 119 2.07 -17.12 16.50
N TYR A 120 0.79 -17.20 16.14
CA TYR A 120 0.01 -18.43 16.27
C TYR A 120 0.49 -19.54 15.33
N LEU A 121 1.11 -19.19 14.20
CA LEU A 121 1.70 -20.17 13.28
C LEU A 121 2.84 -20.97 13.93
N PHE A 122 3.46 -20.43 14.96
CA PHE A 122 4.59 -21.06 15.66
C PHE A 122 4.18 -21.68 17.01
N SER A 123 2.98 -21.38 17.53
CA SER A 123 2.38 -22.15 18.63
C SER A 123 1.97 -23.54 18.13
N GLY A 124 2.14 -24.57 18.98
CA GLY A 124 2.19 -25.98 18.59
C GLY A 124 0.99 -26.58 17.86
N ASP A 125 -0.13 -25.86 17.77
CA ASP A 125 -1.42 -26.34 17.24
C ASP A 125 -1.73 -25.87 15.81
N SER A 126 -0.80 -25.20 15.14
CA SER A 126 -1.06 -24.58 13.83
C SER A 126 -1.32 -25.62 12.73
N ASN A 127 -2.45 -25.46 12.02
CA ASN A 127 -2.91 -26.38 10.99
C ASN A 127 -2.50 -25.86 9.58
N PRO A 128 -2.14 -26.72 8.61
CA PRO A 128 -1.92 -26.34 7.21
C PRO A 128 -2.94 -25.36 6.60
N VAL A 129 -4.22 -25.42 7.01
CA VAL A 129 -5.27 -24.49 6.56
C VAL A 129 -4.97 -23.05 6.98
N GLU A 130 -4.50 -22.84 8.21
CA GLU A 130 -4.17 -21.52 8.76
C GLU A 130 -2.98 -20.88 8.03
N ILE A 131 -2.05 -21.70 7.53
CA ILE A 131 -0.97 -21.24 6.65
C ILE A 131 -1.54 -20.71 5.34
N GLY A 132 -2.45 -21.45 4.69
CA GLY A 132 -3.06 -21.04 3.43
C GLY A 132 -3.77 -19.68 3.54
N ASP A 133 -4.49 -19.49 4.66
CA ASP A 133 -5.13 -18.21 4.98
C ASP A 133 -4.11 -17.10 5.23
N PHE A 134 -3.04 -17.40 5.97
CA PHE A 134 -1.97 -16.43 6.23
C PHE A 134 -1.23 -16.02 4.95
N MET A 135 -0.93 -16.97 4.07
CA MET A 135 -0.33 -16.70 2.75
C MET A 135 -1.24 -15.83 1.88
N SER A 136 -2.55 -16.02 1.99
CA SER A 136 -3.54 -15.21 1.27
C SER A 136 -3.59 -13.78 1.80
N LEU A 137 -3.45 -13.58 3.13
CA LEU A 137 -3.32 -12.26 3.73
C LEU A 137 -2.06 -11.53 3.25
N LEU A 138 -0.90 -12.19 3.27
CA LEU A 138 0.35 -11.62 2.74
C LEU A 138 0.22 -11.20 1.27
N ARG A 139 -0.41 -12.03 0.43
CA ARG A 139 -0.67 -11.69 -0.98
C ARG A 139 -1.56 -10.47 -1.13
N THR A 140 -2.62 -10.40 -0.33
CA THR A 140 -3.56 -9.27 -0.33
C THR A 140 -2.88 -7.97 0.10
N ASP A 141 -1.98 -8.05 1.09
CA ASP A 141 -1.22 -6.92 1.61
C ASP A 141 -0.14 -6.41 0.62
N LEU A 142 0.37 -7.30 -0.24
CA LEU A 142 1.16 -6.93 -1.44
C LEU A 142 0.29 -6.35 -2.56
N GLY A 143 -1.03 -6.30 -2.39
CA GLY A 143 -2.01 -5.79 -3.33
C GLY A 143 -2.53 -6.82 -4.33
N TYR A 144 -2.12 -8.09 -4.26
CA TYR A 144 -2.67 -9.14 -5.13
C TYR A 144 -4.11 -9.48 -4.69
N GLY A 145 -5.09 -9.29 -5.57
CA GLY A 145 -6.50 -9.65 -5.31
C GLY A 145 -7.43 -8.47 -5.00
N LYS A 146 -6.90 -7.27 -4.71
CA LYS A 146 -7.63 -6.03 -5.02
C LYS A 146 -7.45 -5.77 -6.51
N SER A 147 -8.48 -5.30 -7.20
CA SER A 147 -8.36 -4.83 -8.59
C SER A 147 -7.20 -3.84 -8.69
N MET A 148 -6.03 -4.31 -9.10
CA MET A 148 -4.80 -3.52 -9.19
C MET A 148 -4.83 -2.51 -10.37
N ILE A 149 -5.99 -2.27 -10.95
CA ILE A 149 -6.18 -1.37 -12.08
C ILE A 149 -7.50 -0.66 -11.85
N ASP A 150 -7.46 0.47 -11.16
CA ASP A 150 -8.44 1.51 -11.39
C ASP A 150 -8.04 2.15 -12.73
N SER A 151 -8.64 1.69 -13.83
CA SER A 151 -8.28 2.09 -15.20
C SER A 151 -8.43 3.60 -15.43
N GLU A 152 -9.10 4.29 -14.51
CA GLU A 152 -9.28 5.74 -14.53
C GLU A 152 -8.04 6.53 -14.11
N ASN A 153 -7.10 5.93 -13.34
CA ASN A 153 -5.94 6.65 -12.78
C ASN A 153 -4.58 6.34 -13.43
N TYR A 154 -4.45 5.26 -14.21
CA TYR A 154 -3.18 4.86 -14.83
C TYR A 154 -3.33 4.27 -16.23
N PRO A 155 -3.67 5.08 -17.26
CA PRO A 155 -3.82 4.59 -18.63
C PRO A 155 -2.50 4.16 -19.31
N TYR A 156 -1.34 4.46 -18.71
CA TYR A 156 -0.03 4.26 -19.37
C TYR A 156 0.75 3.02 -18.91
N ILE A 157 0.24 2.23 -17.96
CA ILE A 157 0.95 1.02 -17.49
C ILE A 157 0.63 -0.20 -18.37
N PHE A 158 -0.43 -0.14 -19.19
CA PHE A 158 -0.81 -1.19 -20.13
C PHE A 158 -1.06 -0.62 -21.53
N SER A 159 -0.07 0.09 -22.11
CA SER A 159 -0.02 0.16 -23.57
C SER A 159 0.52 -1.18 -24.08
N ASN A 160 -0.37 -2.12 -24.32
CA ASN A 160 -0.06 -3.28 -25.16
C ASN A 160 0.01 -2.76 -26.60
N ASP A 161 1.22 -2.69 -27.14
CA ASP A 161 1.44 -2.92 -28.57
C ASP A 161 1.15 -4.40 -28.90
#